data_AF-A0A1E5SSR0-F1
#
_entry.id   AF-A0A1E5SSR0-F1
#
_cell.length_a   1.000
_cell.length_b   1.000
_cell.length_c   1.000
_cell.angle_alpha   90.00
_cell.angle_beta   90.00
_cell.angle_gamma   90.00
#
_symmetry.space_group_name_H-M   'P 1'
#
loop_
_entity.id
_entity.type
_entity.pdbx_description
1 polymer ?
#
loop_
_entity_poly.entity_id
_entity_poly.type
_entity_poly.pdbx_seq_one_letter_code
_entity_poly.pdbx_strand_id
1 'polypeptide(L)'
;MRLRLIIAALIVSCSISFGQTFPTDTLIYNGPGENRINLVFLGDGYLAEDLDKYITDINNITAQLFDATPFKEYSNHFNVIAIKVPSNERGAARDPSNLIDNYFGSTYNFADIDRLLVPTKNGVVASVLADNFPQYDQAFVLVNDDKYGGSGGWLATSSTNASAGEIAIHEIGHSMAGLSDEYWAGSQFARETANMTQETNPLQVKWANWMGDFDIGIYSHSGDATWKKPHQNCKMQFLGVPFCAVCNQTFINTFSELTINYDDFTPESQNGLNSQNNFDVSTLEPTPNTLKTWWLLNGDTLAKNNNTLSVATSDFLNGSNELKLTLVDTTALSRLDVLNAQSITWTIDRSTSPETVSSNQKRFLIIRADLTPDIITSIDDPFIEEIGFKAYPNPTSDLLTITFSNTQTVNFNLQLVGMDGQAHQKVPDRILPPGDQVFEINTAQLKKGIYLVQMVVGDRLVVHKILK
;
A
#
# COMPACT_ATOMS: atom_id res chain seq x y z
N MET A 1 30.28 -6.58 70.57
CA MET A 1 29.55 -5.95 69.44
C MET A 1 29.12 -7.06 68.49
N ARG A 2 27.87 -7.52 68.54
CA ARG A 2 27.31 -8.54 67.63
C ARG A 2 26.14 -7.87 66.90
N LEU A 3 26.30 -7.63 65.60
CA LEU A 3 25.27 -7.04 64.74
C LEU A 3 24.46 -8.18 64.11
N ARG A 4 23.16 -8.26 64.39
CA ARG A 4 22.23 -9.18 63.73
C ARG A 4 21.69 -8.49 62.49
N LEU A 5 21.97 -9.03 61.29
CA LEU A 5 21.25 -8.66 60.08
C LEU A 5 19.92 -9.42 60.05
N ILE A 6 18.82 -8.68 59.94
CA ILE A 6 17.48 -9.21 59.62
C ILE A 6 17.31 -9.09 58.12
N ILE A 7 17.16 -10.22 57.42
CA ILE A 7 16.80 -10.27 56.00
C ILE A 7 15.27 -10.28 55.94
N ALA A 8 14.68 -9.19 55.44
CA ALA A 8 13.27 -9.14 55.10
C ALA A 8 13.07 -9.75 53.70
N ALA A 9 12.32 -10.85 53.61
CA ALA A 9 11.92 -11.44 52.35
C ALA A 9 10.80 -10.60 51.73
N LEU A 10 11.07 -10.01 50.56
CA LEU A 10 10.07 -9.30 49.75
C LEU A 10 9.21 -10.36 49.04
N ILE A 11 8.00 -10.59 49.51
CA ILE A 11 7.02 -11.43 48.81
C ILE A 11 6.40 -10.55 47.72
N VAL A 12 6.84 -10.75 46.48
CA VAL A 12 6.17 -10.20 45.30
C VAL A 12 4.92 -11.05 45.05
N SER A 13 3.76 -10.54 45.46
CA SER A 13 2.48 -11.08 45.06
C SER A 13 2.26 -10.77 43.58
N CYS A 14 2.53 -11.74 42.71
CA CYS A 14 2.14 -11.67 41.30
C CYS A 14 0.64 -11.94 41.22
N SER A 15 -0.15 -10.87 41.15
CA SER A 15 -1.57 -10.98 40.80
C SER A 15 -1.65 -11.29 39.30
N ILE A 16 -2.05 -12.52 38.96
CA ILE A 16 -2.41 -12.87 37.58
C ILE A 16 -3.75 -12.18 37.30
N SER A 17 -3.70 -11.00 36.68
CA SER A 17 -4.90 -10.35 36.14
C SER A 17 -5.24 -11.05 34.83
N PHE A 18 -6.33 -11.81 34.81
CA PHE A 18 -6.89 -12.31 33.55
C PHE A 18 -7.60 -11.15 32.84
N GLY A 19 -7.18 -10.85 31.62
CA GLY A 19 -7.86 -9.91 30.73
C GLY A 19 -9.31 -10.34 30.47
N GLN A 20 -10.20 -9.37 30.26
CA GLN A 20 -11.61 -9.68 30.02
C GLN A 20 -11.76 -10.18 28.58
N THR A 21 -12.15 -11.45 28.44
CA THR A 21 -12.39 -12.06 27.14
C THR A 21 -13.87 -12.05 26.79
N PHE A 22 -14.17 -11.81 25.52
CA PHE A 22 -15.50 -11.75 24.93
C PHE A 22 -15.58 -12.69 23.74
N PRO A 23 -16.79 -13.16 23.38
CA PRO A 23 -16.98 -13.86 22.12
C PRO A 23 -16.59 -12.94 20.94
N THR A 24 -15.76 -13.48 20.05
CA THR A 24 -15.28 -12.77 18.86
C THR A 24 -15.70 -13.55 17.62
N ASP A 25 -16.30 -12.85 16.66
CA ASP A 25 -16.72 -13.41 15.38
C ASP A 25 -15.93 -12.75 14.25
N THR A 26 -15.47 -13.54 13.28
CA THR A 26 -14.96 -13.03 12.00
C THR A 26 -16.12 -12.99 11.00
N LEU A 27 -16.59 -11.79 10.67
CA LEU A 27 -17.71 -11.58 9.76
C LEU A 27 -17.28 -11.60 8.29
N ILE A 28 -16.10 -11.06 8.00
CA ILE A 28 -15.46 -11.11 6.68
C ILE A 28 -14.03 -11.58 6.87
N TYR A 29 -13.66 -12.64 6.15
CA TYR A 29 -12.32 -13.21 6.13
C TYR A 29 -11.83 -13.30 4.68
N ASN A 30 -10.87 -12.46 4.33
CA ASN A 30 -10.26 -12.43 3.00
C ASN A 30 -8.81 -12.92 2.99
N GLY A 31 -8.26 -13.31 4.15
CA GLY A 31 -6.92 -13.87 4.27
C GLY A 31 -6.30 -13.67 5.65
N PRO A 32 -5.05 -14.12 5.85
CA PRO A 32 -4.30 -13.94 7.09
C PRO A 32 -4.22 -12.48 7.52
N GLY A 33 -4.33 -12.24 8.84
CA GLY A 33 -4.38 -10.89 9.39
C GLY A 33 -3.09 -10.10 9.17
N GLU A 34 -1.95 -10.75 8.91
CA GLU A 34 -0.67 -10.07 8.66
C GLU A 34 -0.62 -9.33 7.31
N ASN A 35 -1.45 -9.75 6.34
CA ASN A 35 -1.46 -9.21 4.98
C ASN A 35 -2.79 -8.50 4.66
N ARG A 36 -3.64 -8.30 5.66
CA ARG A 36 -4.97 -7.67 5.55
C ARG A 36 -5.10 -6.58 6.60
N ILE A 37 -5.98 -5.63 6.32
CA ILE A 37 -6.40 -4.61 7.28
C ILE A 37 -7.53 -5.20 8.11
N ASN A 38 -7.29 -5.37 9.41
CA ASN A 38 -8.28 -5.91 10.33
C ASN A 38 -9.11 -4.78 10.95
N LEU A 39 -10.35 -4.63 10.47
CA LEU A 39 -11.35 -3.73 11.06
C LEU A 39 -12.04 -4.44 12.23
N VAL A 40 -11.83 -3.95 13.44
CA VAL A 40 -12.39 -4.54 14.66
C VAL A 40 -13.49 -3.66 15.22
N PHE A 41 -14.69 -4.20 15.32
CA PHE A 41 -15.84 -3.53 15.92
C PHE A 41 -16.02 -3.97 17.36
N LEU A 42 -16.36 -3.00 18.22
CA LEU A 42 -16.75 -3.20 19.61
C LEU A 42 -18.18 -2.66 19.79
N GLY A 43 -19.06 -3.45 20.42
CA GLY A 43 -20.41 -2.99 20.75
C GLY A 43 -20.44 -2.20 22.06
N ASP A 44 -21.15 -1.08 22.10
CA ASP A 44 -21.53 -0.39 23.35
C ASP A 44 -23.04 -0.16 23.41
N GLY A 45 -23.61 -0.22 24.61
CA GLY A 45 -25.07 -0.10 24.79
C GLY A 45 -25.90 -1.24 24.19
N TYR A 46 -25.27 -2.34 23.75
CA TYR A 46 -25.96 -3.57 23.38
C TYR A 46 -26.10 -4.45 24.60
N LEU A 47 -27.32 -4.80 25.00
CA LEU A 47 -27.52 -5.82 26.04
C LEU A 47 -27.09 -7.20 25.52
N ALA A 48 -26.95 -8.18 26.41
CA ALA A 48 -26.64 -9.56 26.02
C ALA A 48 -27.65 -10.13 25.01
N GLU A 49 -28.93 -9.73 25.11
CA GLU A 49 -30.00 -10.08 24.17
C GLU A 49 -29.94 -9.33 22.82
N ASP A 50 -29.19 -8.24 22.74
CA ASP A 50 -29.06 -7.41 21.52
C ASP A 50 -27.85 -7.83 20.66
N LEU A 51 -27.07 -8.84 21.04
CA LEU A 51 -25.82 -9.17 20.35
C LEU A 51 -26.04 -9.69 18.91
N ASP A 52 -27.20 -10.28 18.60
CA ASP A 52 -27.55 -10.63 17.21
C ASP A 52 -27.87 -9.38 16.38
N LYS A 53 -28.49 -8.37 17.00
CA LYS A 53 -28.72 -7.06 16.38
C LYS A 53 -27.37 -6.38 16.10
N TYR A 54 -26.44 -6.42 17.06
CA TYR A 54 -25.09 -5.87 16.89
C TYR A 54 -24.38 -6.43 15.64
N ILE A 55 -24.43 -7.75 15.43
CA ILE A 55 -23.85 -8.36 14.21
C ILE A 55 -24.58 -7.89 12.95
N THR A 56 -25.90 -7.77 13.00
CA THR A 56 -26.71 -7.24 11.89
C THR A 56 -26.31 -5.80 11.55
N ASP A 57 -26.12 -4.95 12.56
CA ASP A 57 -25.74 -3.56 12.37
C ASP A 57 -24.34 -3.43 11.76
N ILE A 58 -23.37 -4.25 12.18
CA ILE A 58 -22.05 -4.27 11.55
C ILE A 58 -22.15 -4.67 10.09
N ASN A 59 -22.87 -5.76 9.76
CA ASN A 59 -23.03 -6.21 8.38
C ASN A 59 -23.62 -5.11 7.48
N ASN A 60 -24.61 -4.35 7.98
CA ASN A 60 -25.20 -3.23 7.26
C ASN A 60 -24.21 -2.08 7.03
N ILE A 61 -23.39 -1.75 8.03
CA ILE A 61 -22.35 -0.72 7.93
C ILE A 61 -21.26 -1.15 6.95
N THR A 62 -20.75 -2.37 7.08
CA THR A 62 -19.65 -2.86 6.23
C THR A 62 -20.09 -3.07 4.79
N ALA A 63 -21.36 -3.44 4.55
CA ALA A 63 -21.91 -3.49 3.20
C ALA A 63 -21.89 -2.11 2.52
N GLN A 64 -22.21 -1.04 3.24
CA GLN A 64 -22.11 0.33 2.71
C GLN A 64 -20.66 0.78 2.56
N LEU A 65 -19.80 0.46 3.54
CA LEU A 65 -18.37 0.78 3.49
C LEU A 65 -17.73 0.18 2.25
N PHE A 66 -17.92 -1.11 1.98
CA PHE A 66 -17.35 -1.79 0.82
C PHE A 66 -18.07 -1.51 -0.52
N ASP A 67 -19.09 -0.64 -0.54
CA ASP A 67 -19.59 -0.04 -1.79
C ASP A 67 -19.05 1.39 -2.01
N ALA A 68 -18.39 1.98 -1.01
CA ALA A 68 -17.74 3.28 -1.13
C ALA A 68 -16.31 3.15 -1.66
N THR A 69 -15.97 3.87 -2.73
CA THR A 69 -14.57 4.03 -3.16
C THR A 69 -13.77 4.78 -2.07
N PRO A 70 -12.52 4.36 -1.75
CA PRO A 70 -11.77 3.26 -2.37
C PRO A 70 -11.95 1.89 -1.68
N PHE A 71 -12.71 1.77 -0.59
CA PHE A 71 -12.90 0.50 0.11
C PHE A 71 -13.48 -0.59 -0.79
N LYS A 72 -14.32 -0.21 -1.76
CA LYS A 72 -14.87 -1.09 -2.78
C LYS A 72 -13.79 -1.82 -3.57
N GLU A 73 -12.87 -1.06 -4.15
CA GLU A 73 -11.79 -1.58 -4.98
C GLU A 73 -10.82 -2.44 -4.17
N TYR A 74 -10.66 -2.15 -2.89
CA TYR A 74 -9.75 -2.86 -2.00
C TYR A 74 -10.45 -3.82 -1.05
N SER A 75 -11.72 -4.18 -1.28
CA SER A 75 -12.52 -4.99 -0.34
C SER A 75 -11.83 -6.29 0.10
N ASN A 76 -11.11 -6.97 -0.82
CA ASN A 76 -10.32 -8.17 -0.53
C ASN A 76 -9.13 -7.95 0.42
N HIS A 77 -8.73 -6.71 0.68
CA HIS A 77 -7.64 -6.34 1.57
C HIS A 77 -8.09 -6.23 3.03
N PHE A 78 -9.39 -6.35 3.32
CA PHE A 78 -9.93 -6.16 4.66
C PHE A 78 -10.46 -7.46 5.25
N ASN A 79 -10.25 -7.61 6.56
CA ASN A 79 -11.04 -8.51 7.39
C ASN A 79 -11.97 -7.68 8.30
N VAL A 80 -13.12 -8.24 8.68
CA VAL A 80 -14.06 -7.61 9.62
C VAL A 80 -14.29 -8.54 10.80
N ILE A 81 -13.96 -8.05 11.98
CA ILE A 81 -14.01 -8.79 13.24
C ILE A 81 -14.98 -8.05 14.17
N ALA A 82 -15.85 -8.79 14.84
CA ALA A 82 -16.79 -8.28 15.83
C ALA A 82 -16.46 -8.84 17.21
N ILE A 83 -16.23 -7.98 18.20
CA ILE A 83 -16.08 -8.39 19.60
C ILE A 83 -17.40 -8.07 20.32
N LYS A 84 -18.10 -9.12 20.76
CA LYS A 84 -19.42 -9.04 21.36
C LYS A 84 -19.34 -8.63 22.83
N VAL A 85 -19.34 -7.33 23.08
CA VAL A 85 -19.24 -6.74 24.42
C VAL A 85 -20.63 -6.38 24.95
N PRO A 86 -21.23 -7.17 25.87
CA PRO A 86 -22.51 -6.84 26.46
C PRO A 86 -22.38 -5.65 27.44
N SER A 87 -23.31 -4.71 27.32
CA SER A 87 -23.55 -3.62 28.27
C SER A 87 -24.67 -3.97 29.25
N ASN A 88 -24.69 -3.30 30.41
CA ASN A 88 -25.76 -3.48 31.40
C ASN A 88 -26.97 -2.58 31.11
N GLU A 89 -26.75 -1.43 30.46
CA GLU A 89 -27.79 -0.53 29.99
C GLU A 89 -27.72 -0.31 28.48
N ARG A 90 -28.89 -0.12 27.86
CA ARG A 90 -29.02 0.10 26.42
C ARG A 90 -28.74 1.57 26.05
N GLY A 91 -28.03 1.80 24.94
CA GLY A 91 -27.80 3.13 24.37
C GLY A 91 -26.63 3.91 24.96
N ALA A 92 -26.64 5.23 24.74
CA ALA A 92 -25.60 6.14 25.22
C ALA A 92 -26.16 7.19 26.20
N ALA A 93 -25.30 7.65 27.11
CA ALA A 93 -25.64 8.77 27.98
C ALA A 93 -25.88 10.04 27.16
N ARG A 94 -26.71 10.95 27.67
CA ARG A 94 -27.00 12.22 26.99
C ARG A 94 -26.12 13.38 27.46
N ASP A 95 -25.36 13.20 28.53
CA ASP A 95 -24.51 14.21 29.13
C ASP A 95 -23.30 13.51 29.78
N PRO A 96 -22.06 13.94 29.50
CA PRO A 96 -20.86 13.34 30.08
C PRO A 96 -20.79 13.44 31.62
N SER A 97 -21.57 14.34 32.23
CA SER A 97 -21.70 14.47 33.69
C SER A 97 -22.68 13.45 34.30
N ASN A 98 -23.49 12.79 33.47
CA ASN A 98 -24.56 11.86 33.86
C ASN A 98 -24.47 10.57 33.01
N LEU A 99 -23.40 9.81 33.21
CA LEU A 99 -23.18 8.54 32.51
C LEU A 99 -24.18 7.46 32.92
N ILE A 100 -24.51 6.57 31.98
CA ILE A 100 -25.28 5.34 32.20
C ILE A 100 -24.33 4.13 32.20
N ASP A 101 -24.81 2.97 32.65
CA ASP A 101 -24.00 1.74 32.73
C ASP A 101 -23.89 0.99 31.39
N ASN A 102 -23.54 1.72 30.33
CA ASN A 102 -22.98 1.11 29.12
C ASN A 102 -21.49 0.77 29.33
N TYR A 103 -21.00 -0.22 28.61
CA TYR A 103 -19.72 -0.83 28.89
C TYR A 103 -18.56 0.16 28.73
N PHE A 104 -18.50 0.91 27.62
CA PHE A 104 -17.40 1.83 27.31
C PHE A 104 -17.64 3.29 27.77
N GLY A 105 -18.75 3.57 28.44
CA GLY A 105 -19.06 4.92 28.91
C GLY A 105 -19.41 5.87 27.76
N SER A 106 -20.02 5.38 26.68
CA SER A 106 -20.39 6.21 25.54
C SER A 106 -21.43 7.26 25.91
N THR A 107 -21.17 8.51 25.52
CA THR A 107 -22.03 9.66 25.80
C THR A 107 -22.09 10.65 24.64
N TYR A 108 -23.25 11.26 24.45
CA TYR A 108 -23.43 12.48 23.64
C TYR A 108 -23.03 13.72 24.43
N ASN A 109 -23.12 14.89 23.78
CA ASN A 109 -22.86 16.21 24.37
C ASN A 109 -21.44 16.34 24.92
N PHE A 110 -20.50 15.55 24.41
CA PHE A 110 -19.10 15.69 24.79
C PHE A 110 -18.58 17.06 24.30
N ALA A 111 -17.82 17.75 25.14
CA ALA A 111 -17.31 19.11 24.86
C ALA A 111 -18.39 20.13 24.42
N ASP A 112 -19.61 20.01 24.96
CA ASP A 112 -20.77 20.84 24.63
C ASP A 112 -21.25 20.75 23.16
N ILE A 113 -20.90 19.66 22.46
CA ILE A 113 -21.32 19.40 21.07
C ILE A 113 -22.40 18.32 21.07
N ASP A 114 -23.65 18.69 20.75
CA ASP A 114 -24.85 17.83 20.94
C ASP A 114 -24.74 16.42 20.33
N ARG A 115 -24.12 16.31 19.16
CA ARG A 115 -24.04 15.06 18.38
C ARG A 115 -22.69 14.36 18.52
N LEU A 116 -21.76 14.93 19.28
CA LEU A 116 -20.46 14.33 19.50
C LEU A 116 -20.62 13.15 20.47
N LEU A 117 -20.53 11.94 19.91
CA LEU A 117 -20.71 10.68 20.61
C LEU A 117 -19.35 10.04 20.86
N VAL A 118 -18.94 9.93 22.12
CA VAL A 118 -17.58 9.50 22.48
C VAL A 118 -17.61 8.39 23.53
N PRO A 119 -16.91 7.26 23.33
CA PRO A 119 -16.60 6.31 24.40
C PRO A 119 -15.59 6.93 25.37
N THR A 120 -16.00 7.20 26.60
CA THR A 120 -15.15 7.92 27.56
C THR A 120 -14.11 7.03 28.25
N LYS A 121 -14.33 5.71 28.32
CA LYS A 121 -13.44 4.75 28.98
C LYS A 121 -12.36 4.19 28.03
N ASN A 122 -11.54 5.06 27.41
CA ASN A 122 -10.51 4.66 26.43
C ASN A 122 -9.58 3.52 26.91
N GLY A 123 -9.17 3.52 28.19
CA GLY A 123 -8.33 2.45 28.73
C GLY A 123 -9.01 1.08 28.73
N VAL A 124 -10.34 1.04 28.90
CA VAL A 124 -11.14 -0.19 28.83
C VAL A 124 -11.29 -0.63 27.37
N VAL A 125 -11.51 0.30 26.44
CA VAL A 125 -11.53 -0.01 25.00
C VAL A 125 -10.20 -0.67 24.59
N ALA A 126 -9.07 -0.05 24.95
CA ALA A 126 -7.75 -0.55 24.63
C ALA A 126 -7.47 -1.92 25.27
N SER A 127 -7.89 -2.16 26.52
CA SER A 127 -7.72 -3.48 27.15
C SER A 127 -8.55 -4.55 26.45
N VAL A 128 -9.80 -4.25 26.07
CA VAL A 128 -10.64 -5.21 25.34
C VAL A 128 -10.02 -5.57 24.00
N LEU A 129 -9.53 -4.59 23.23
CA LEU A 129 -8.83 -4.85 21.97
C LEU A 129 -7.58 -5.73 22.19
N ALA A 130 -6.74 -5.37 23.16
CA ALA A 130 -5.51 -6.11 23.45
C ALA A 130 -5.77 -7.56 23.89
N ASP A 131 -6.80 -7.79 24.70
CA ASP A 131 -7.14 -9.10 25.24
C ASP A 131 -7.85 -10.02 24.24
N ASN A 132 -8.53 -9.46 23.24
CA ASN A 132 -9.42 -10.21 22.35
C ASN A 132 -8.99 -10.25 20.88
N PHE A 133 -8.39 -9.17 20.37
CA PHE A 133 -7.87 -9.11 19.00
C PHE A 133 -6.76 -8.05 18.88
N PRO A 134 -5.54 -8.32 19.36
CA PRO A 134 -4.45 -7.34 19.38
C PRO A 134 -3.88 -7.01 17.99
N GLN A 135 -4.24 -7.77 16.95
CA GLN A 135 -3.78 -7.60 15.56
C GLN A 135 -4.64 -6.62 14.76
N TYR A 136 -5.44 -5.77 15.42
CA TYR A 136 -6.30 -4.80 14.75
C TYR A 136 -5.48 -3.67 14.12
N ASP A 137 -5.94 -3.17 12.97
CA ASP A 137 -5.37 -1.96 12.34
C ASP A 137 -6.24 -0.74 12.61
N GLN A 138 -7.57 -0.92 12.59
CA GLN A 138 -8.54 0.13 12.88
C GLN A 138 -9.67 -0.44 13.75
N ALA A 139 -9.95 0.25 14.86
CA ALA A 139 -11.04 -0.11 15.76
C ALA A 139 -12.25 0.82 15.61
N PHE A 140 -13.43 0.23 15.77
CA PHE A 140 -14.72 0.91 15.79
C PHE A 140 -15.41 0.70 17.14
N VAL A 141 -16.13 1.72 17.60
CA VAL A 141 -17.15 1.57 18.64
C VAL A 141 -18.51 1.86 18.03
N LEU A 142 -19.35 0.83 17.96
CA LEU A 142 -20.73 0.97 17.50
C LEU A 142 -21.64 1.05 18.72
N VAL A 143 -22.40 2.12 18.84
CA VAL A 143 -23.26 2.39 20.00
C VAL A 143 -24.72 2.17 19.64
N ASN A 144 -25.41 1.30 20.38
CA ASN A 144 -26.82 0.94 20.16
C ASN A 144 -27.80 2.05 20.59
N ASP A 145 -27.72 3.20 19.94
CA ASP A 145 -28.57 4.36 20.15
C ASP A 145 -29.09 4.85 18.79
N ASP A 146 -30.34 5.34 18.74
CA ASP A 146 -30.97 5.83 17.52
C ASP A 146 -30.73 7.33 17.29
N LYS A 147 -30.23 8.07 18.28
CA LYS A 147 -29.85 9.48 18.11
C LYS A 147 -28.66 9.56 17.17
N TYR A 148 -28.77 10.42 16.16
CA TYR A 148 -27.65 10.73 15.27
C TYR A 148 -26.44 11.21 16.06
N GLY A 149 -25.31 10.52 15.90
CA GLY A 149 -24.00 10.98 16.37
C GLY A 149 -22.89 9.99 16.08
N GLY A 150 -21.68 10.51 16.16
CA GLY A 150 -20.43 9.82 15.91
C GLY A 150 -19.24 10.67 16.36
N SER A 151 -18.06 10.10 16.25
CA SER A 151 -16.80 10.82 16.42
C SER A 151 -15.64 10.08 15.77
N GLY A 152 -14.72 10.85 15.21
CA GLY A 152 -13.44 10.39 14.71
C GLY A 152 -12.29 10.69 15.67
N GLY A 153 -11.18 10.00 15.48
CA GLY A 153 -10.02 9.97 16.36
C GLY A 153 -9.33 8.62 16.21
N TRP A 154 -8.61 8.11 17.20
CA TRP A 154 -8.03 6.75 17.05
C TRP A 154 -9.11 5.65 16.91
N LEU A 155 -10.34 5.91 17.38
CA LEU A 155 -11.54 5.11 17.15
C LEU A 155 -12.45 5.81 16.15
N ALA A 156 -13.08 5.03 15.27
CA ALA A 156 -14.26 5.46 14.55
C ALA A 156 -15.51 5.08 15.36
N THR A 157 -16.25 6.07 15.85
CA THR A 157 -17.44 5.84 16.69
C THR A 157 -18.69 6.20 15.92
N SER A 158 -19.67 5.30 15.86
CA SER A 158 -20.97 5.56 15.22
C SER A 158 -22.12 5.08 16.09
N SER A 159 -23.24 5.78 16.02
CA SER A 159 -24.52 5.33 16.57
C SER A 159 -25.25 4.44 15.57
N THR A 160 -26.23 3.65 16.03
CA THR A 160 -27.12 2.85 15.17
C THR A 160 -28.27 3.66 14.55
N ASN A 161 -28.11 4.97 14.39
CA ASN A 161 -29.07 5.81 13.68
C ASN A 161 -29.31 5.29 12.24
N ALA A 162 -30.41 5.69 11.60
CA ALA A 162 -30.69 5.31 10.21
C ALA A 162 -29.55 5.66 9.22
N SER A 163 -28.73 6.67 9.54
CA SER A 163 -27.54 7.06 8.78
C SER A 163 -26.22 6.43 9.31
N ALA A 164 -26.28 5.34 10.09
CA ALA A 164 -25.12 4.74 10.75
C ALA A 164 -23.96 4.40 9.80
N GLY A 165 -24.27 3.84 8.63
CA GLY A 165 -23.25 3.51 7.61
C GLY A 165 -22.55 4.77 7.10
N GLU A 166 -23.32 5.80 6.79
CA GLU A 166 -22.82 7.10 6.36
C GLU A 166 -21.95 7.79 7.41
N ILE A 167 -22.36 7.74 8.68
CA ILE A 167 -21.57 8.24 9.82
C ILE A 167 -20.28 7.42 9.93
N ALA A 168 -20.36 6.09 9.98
CA ALA A 168 -19.19 5.22 10.13
C ALA A 168 -18.16 5.42 9.00
N ILE A 169 -18.60 5.60 7.76
CA ILE A 169 -17.74 5.91 6.62
C ILE A 169 -17.09 7.29 6.79
N HIS A 170 -17.82 8.30 7.26
CA HIS A 170 -17.22 9.60 7.57
C HIS A 170 -16.15 9.49 8.68
N GLU A 171 -16.49 8.82 9.80
CA GLU A 171 -15.59 8.76 10.96
C GLU A 171 -14.32 7.94 10.70
N ILE A 172 -14.38 6.85 9.91
CA ILE A 172 -13.17 6.12 9.51
C ILE A 172 -12.22 7.00 8.66
N GLY A 173 -12.72 8.04 8.00
CA GLY A 173 -11.89 9.05 7.34
C GLY A 173 -10.94 9.76 8.30
N HIS A 174 -11.43 10.11 9.48
CA HIS A 174 -10.58 10.66 10.53
C HIS A 174 -9.66 9.59 11.12
N SER A 175 -10.22 8.42 11.43
CA SER A 175 -9.51 7.43 12.24
C SER A 175 -8.41 6.69 11.53
N MET A 176 -8.65 6.36 10.26
CA MET A 176 -7.74 5.55 9.47
C MET A 176 -6.84 6.43 8.59
N ALA A 177 -7.43 7.41 7.91
CA ALA A 177 -6.72 8.25 6.94
C ALA A 177 -6.28 9.61 7.49
N GLY A 178 -6.63 9.94 8.74
CA GLY A 178 -6.22 11.21 9.37
C GLY A 178 -6.83 12.46 8.72
N LEU A 179 -7.93 12.31 7.97
CA LEU A 179 -8.59 13.40 7.28
C LEU A 179 -9.18 14.42 8.28
N SER A 180 -9.36 15.65 7.84
CA SER A 180 -10.11 16.70 8.56
C SER A 180 -11.53 16.80 8.04
N ASP A 181 -12.43 17.36 8.85
CA ASP A 181 -13.74 17.78 8.37
C ASP A 181 -13.60 18.85 7.29
N GLU A 182 -14.38 18.72 6.21
CA GLU A 182 -14.49 19.71 5.15
C GLU A 182 -15.64 20.70 5.41
N TYR A 183 -16.52 20.42 6.38
CA TYR A 183 -17.32 21.48 7.02
C TYR A 183 -16.50 22.18 8.10
N TRP A 184 -16.91 23.38 8.51
CA TRP A 184 -16.21 24.09 9.58
C TRP A 184 -16.66 23.55 10.95
N ALA A 185 -15.84 22.69 11.55
CA ALA A 185 -16.08 22.09 12.87
C ALA A 185 -15.66 23.00 14.05
N GLY A 186 -14.94 24.09 13.78
CA GLY A 186 -14.38 25.00 14.80
C GLY A 186 -12.86 25.09 14.72
N SER A 187 -12.30 26.20 15.23
CA SER A 187 -10.87 26.49 15.11
C SER A 187 -9.98 25.49 15.85
N GLN A 188 -10.51 24.84 16.89
CA GLN A 188 -9.80 23.80 17.65
C GLN A 188 -9.58 22.50 16.87
N PHE A 189 -10.32 22.28 15.78
CA PHE A 189 -10.20 21.10 14.92
C PHE A 189 -9.46 21.39 13.60
N ALA A 190 -9.24 22.67 13.30
CA ALA A 190 -8.55 23.10 12.09
C ALA A 190 -7.04 22.81 12.19
N ARG A 191 -6.52 22.06 11.22
CA ARG A 191 -5.12 21.64 11.17
C ARG A 191 -4.71 21.26 9.75
N GLU A 192 -3.41 21.29 9.48
CA GLU A 192 -2.84 20.85 8.19
C GLU A 192 -2.98 19.32 8.02
N THR A 193 -3.86 18.89 7.11
CA THR A 193 -4.07 17.49 6.71
C THR A 193 -4.15 17.36 5.19
N ALA A 194 -4.25 16.15 4.66
CA ALA A 194 -4.33 15.94 3.21
C ALA A 194 -5.49 16.72 2.55
N ASN A 195 -6.61 16.93 3.25
CA ASN A 195 -7.79 17.64 2.75
C ASN A 195 -8.10 18.97 3.46
N MET A 196 -7.16 19.52 4.25
CA MET A 196 -7.30 20.84 4.88
C MET A 196 -5.95 21.56 4.97
N THR A 197 -5.87 22.81 4.52
CA THR A 197 -4.63 23.60 4.54
C THR A 197 -4.88 25.11 4.58
N GLN A 198 -3.92 25.89 5.06
CA GLN A 198 -3.90 27.36 4.90
C GLN A 198 -3.19 27.80 3.61
N GLU A 199 -2.54 26.89 2.89
CA GLU A 199 -1.91 27.19 1.59
C GLU A 199 -2.97 27.61 0.55
N THR A 200 -2.62 28.59 -0.27
CA THR A 200 -3.50 29.18 -1.31
C THR A 200 -2.90 29.12 -2.70
N ASN A 201 -1.62 28.78 -2.82
CA ASN A 201 -0.96 28.60 -4.10
C ASN A 201 -1.34 27.23 -4.70
N PRO A 202 -1.96 27.19 -5.89
CA PRO A 202 -2.37 25.94 -6.53
C PRO A 202 -1.24 24.97 -6.84
N LEU A 203 0.03 25.44 -6.86
CA LEU A 203 1.20 24.59 -7.07
C LEU A 203 1.80 24.03 -5.77
N GLN A 204 1.36 24.52 -4.60
CA GLN A 204 1.93 24.16 -3.30
C GLN A 204 0.91 23.50 -2.34
N VAL A 205 -0.39 23.61 -2.64
CA VAL A 205 -1.41 22.87 -1.87
C VAL A 205 -1.13 21.37 -1.93
N LYS A 206 -1.49 20.67 -0.86
CA LYS A 206 -1.21 19.23 -0.69
C LYS A 206 -1.83 18.34 -1.76
N TRP A 207 -2.85 18.84 -2.45
CA TRP A 207 -3.55 18.17 -3.56
C TRP A 207 -3.25 18.80 -4.93
N ALA A 208 -2.10 19.46 -5.08
CA ALA A 208 -1.69 20.09 -6.34
C ALA A 208 -1.80 19.14 -7.55
N ASN A 209 -1.54 17.85 -7.35
CA ASN A 209 -1.63 16.79 -8.37
C ASN A 209 -3.07 16.47 -8.85
N TRP A 210 -4.10 17.00 -8.19
CA TRP A 210 -5.51 16.89 -8.59
C TRP A 210 -6.13 18.22 -9.03
N MET A 211 -5.42 19.34 -8.91
CA MET A 211 -5.96 20.67 -9.18
C MET A 211 -6.56 20.78 -10.59
N GLY A 212 -7.83 21.20 -10.67
CA GLY A 212 -8.55 21.43 -11.93
C GLY A 212 -9.28 20.20 -12.49
N ASP A 213 -9.06 19.01 -11.92
CA ASP A 213 -9.78 17.78 -12.28
C ASP A 213 -10.78 17.41 -11.18
N PHE A 214 -11.88 16.71 -11.54
CA PHE A 214 -12.89 16.22 -10.58
C PHE A 214 -13.39 17.30 -9.60
N ASP A 215 -13.55 18.52 -10.10
CA ASP A 215 -13.93 19.71 -9.32
C ASP A 215 -13.02 20.00 -8.11
N ILE A 216 -11.77 19.51 -8.13
CA ILE A 216 -10.77 19.81 -7.11
C ILE A 216 -10.21 21.22 -7.31
N GLY A 217 -10.29 22.01 -6.25
CA GLY A 217 -9.88 23.40 -6.22
C GLY A 217 -9.39 23.83 -4.85
N ILE A 218 -9.38 25.13 -4.59
CA ILE A 218 -9.01 25.71 -3.28
C ILE A 218 -10.23 26.46 -2.76
N TYR A 219 -11.08 25.77 -2.01
CA TYR A 219 -12.32 26.33 -1.49
C TYR A 219 -12.17 26.75 -0.04
N SER A 220 -12.65 27.94 0.30
CA SER A 220 -12.63 28.41 1.69
C SER A 220 -13.63 27.67 2.56
N HIS A 221 -13.31 27.45 3.84
CA HIS A 221 -14.30 27.07 4.84
C HIS A 221 -15.24 28.25 5.17
N SER A 222 -16.48 27.94 5.54
CA SER A 222 -17.52 28.96 5.80
C SER A 222 -17.32 29.74 7.09
N GLY A 223 -16.73 29.13 8.13
CA GLY A 223 -16.48 29.80 9.42
C GLY A 223 -15.12 30.49 9.54
N ASP A 224 -14.13 30.05 8.76
CA ASP A 224 -12.81 30.70 8.68
C ASP A 224 -12.25 30.54 7.27
N ALA A 225 -12.20 31.64 6.52
CA ALA A 225 -11.75 31.62 5.14
C ALA A 225 -10.23 31.45 4.97
N THR A 226 -9.45 31.50 6.06
CA THR A 226 -8.00 31.21 6.01
C THR A 226 -7.74 29.73 5.73
N TRP A 227 -8.62 28.85 6.20
CA TRP A 227 -8.55 27.42 5.93
C TRP A 227 -9.24 27.05 4.62
N LYS A 228 -8.61 26.15 3.89
CA LYS A 228 -9.01 25.66 2.57
C LYS A 228 -9.25 24.16 2.58
N LYS A 229 -10.15 23.73 1.69
CA LYS A 229 -10.47 22.33 1.40
C LYS A 229 -10.44 22.06 -0.12
N PRO A 230 -10.22 20.80 -0.52
CA PRO A 230 -10.04 20.45 -1.92
C PRO A 230 -11.35 20.44 -2.72
N HIS A 231 -12.49 20.21 -2.09
CA HIS A 231 -13.76 19.99 -2.79
C HIS A 231 -14.94 20.63 -2.03
N GLN A 232 -16.08 20.84 -2.69
CA GLN A 232 -17.30 21.39 -2.06
C GLN A 232 -18.36 20.33 -1.75
N ASN A 233 -18.19 19.12 -2.26
CA ASN A 233 -19.14 18.01 -2.15
C ASN A 233 -18.42 16.69 -1.84
N CYS A 234 -17.95 16.53 -0.61
CA CYS A 234 -17.16 15.38 -0.16
C CYS A 234 -17.84 14.71 1.05
N LYS A 235 -17.62 13.41 1.25
CA LYS A 235 -18.05 12.68 2.45
C LYS A 235 -17.56 13.35 3.76
N MET A 236 -16.39 13.98 3.74
CA MET A 236 -15.87 14.75 4.88
C MET A 236 -16.63 16.06 5.13
N GLN A 237 -17.57 16.44 4.26
CA GLN A 237 -18.41 17.63 4.39
C GLN A 237 -19.89 17.29 4.61
N PHE A 238 -20.39 16.31 3.88
CA PHE A 238 -21.81 15.93 3.85
C PHE A 238 -21.96 14.41 3.85
N LEU A 239 -23.07 13.94 4.41
CA LEU A 239 -23.53 12.57 4.19
C LEU A 239 -24.22 12.45 2.82
N GLY A 240 -24.35 11.21 2.33
CA GLY A 240 -24.98 10.84 1.07
C GLY A 240 -24.12 11.07 -0.18
N VAL A 241 -22.87 11.50 -0.01
CA VAL A 241 -21.96 11.84 -1.12
C VAL A 241 -20.63 11.08 -0.98
N PRO A 242 -19.91 10.78 -2.07
CA PRO A 242 -18.66 10.04 -2.00
C PRO A 242 -17.51 10.90 -1.43
N PHE A 243 -16.41 10.25 -1.07
CA PHE A 243 -15.14 10.93 -0.85
C PHE A 243 -14.65 11.62 -2.13
N CYS A 244 -14.02 12.79 -1.98
CA CYS A 244 -13.36 13.46 -3.10
C CYS A 244 -12.05 12.72 -3.48
N ALA A 245 -11.50 13.00 -4.66
CA ALA A 245 -10.29 12.35 -5.16
C ALA A 245 -9.09 12.44 -4.19
N VAL A 246 -8.98 13.56 -3.47
CA VAL A 246 -7.93 13.77 -2.45
C VAL A 246 -8.10 12.81 -1.28
N CYS A 247 -9.32 12.68 -0.76
CA CYS A 247 -9.61 11.74 0.34
C CYS A 247 -9.41 10.28 -0.10
N ASN A 248 -9.85 9.91 -1.31
CA ASN A 248 -9.61 8.57 -1.86
C ASN A 248 -8.11 8.25 -1.95
N GLN A 249 -7.29 9.18 -2.46
CA GLN A 249 -5.84 9.03 -2.52
C GLN A 249 -5.23 8.83 -1.13
N THR A 250 -5.69 9.57 -0.12
CA THR A 250 -5.19 9.42 1.26
C THR A 250 -5.46 8.03 1.79
N PHE A 251 -6.68 7.49 1.61
CA PHE A 251 -6.98 6.11 1.99
C PHE A 251 -6.11 5.09 1.26
N ILE A 252 -5.90 5.23 -0.05
CA ILE A 252 -5.05 4.31 -0.81
C ILE A 252 -3.62 4.30 -0.28
N ASN A 253 -3.08 5.48 0.06
CA ASN A 253 -1.75 5.55 0.68
C ASN A 253 -1.74 4.79 2.02
N THR A 254 -2.74 5.02 2.88
CA THR A 254 -2.89 4.30 4.14
C THR A 254 -3.01 2.78 3.92
N PHE A 255 -3.81 2.32 2.96
CA PHE A 255 -3.96 0.89 2.68
C PHE A 255 -2.61 0.28 2.31
N SER A 256 -1.85 0.95 1.44
CA SER A 256 -0.54 0.47 1.00
C SER A 256 0.53 0.45 2.11
N GLU A 257 0.37 1.24 3.17
CA GLU A 257 1.23 1.22 4.36
C GLU A 257 0.88 0.04 5.29
N LEU A 258 -0.39 -0.38 5.30
CA LEU A 258 -0.89 -1.43 6.18
C LEU A 258 -0.81 -2.83 5.53
N THR A 259 -0.97 -2.96 4.21
CA THR A 259 -1.10 -4.27 3.54
C THR A 259 0.19 -4.80 2.91
N ILE A 260 0.22 -6.13 2.70
CA ILE A 260 1.15 -6.79 1.79
C ILE A 260 0.39 -7.19 0.53
N ASN A 261 0.96 -6.99 -0.66
CA ASN A 261 0.29 -7.20 -1.96
C ASN A 261 0.45 -8.64 -2.49
N TYR A 262 0.72 -9.60 -1.62
CA TYR A 262 0.80 -11.03 -1.92
C TYR A 262 0.45 -11.84 -0.67
N ASP A 263 -0.09 -13.03 -0.88
CA ASP A 263 -0.46 -13.98 0.16
C ASP A 263 0.62 -15.04 0.39
N ASP A 264 1.29 -15.47 -0.68
CA ASP A 264 2.32 -16.52 -0.62
C ASP A 264 3.30 -16.38 -1.79
N PHE A 265 4.48 -16.98 -1.65
CA PHE A 265 5.45 -17.10 -2.74
C PHE A 265 6.35 -18.32 -2.56
N THR A 266 6.85 -18.86 -3.67
CA THR A 266 7.76 -20.01 -3.67
C THR A 266 8.90 -19.83 -4.67
N PRO A 267 10.07 -20.44 -4.38
CA PRO A 267 10.44 -21.08 -3.13
C PRO A 267 10.85 -20.06 -2.06
N GLU A 268 10.56 -20.30 -0.78
CA GLU A 268 11.17 -19.52 0.31
C GLU A 268 12.67 -19.80 0.42
N SER A 269 13.04 -21.08 0.31
CA SER A 269 14.41 -21.55 0.22
C SER A 269 14.46 -22.89 -0.53
N GLN A 270 15.60 -23.18 -1.17
CA GLN A 270 15.81 -24.44 -1.90
C GLN A 270 17.30 -24.81 -1.90
N ASN A 271 17.60 -26.11 -1.79
CA ASN A 271 18.94 -26.65 -2.02
C ASN A 271 18.99 -27.34 -3.37
N GLY A 272 19.99 -26.99 -4.17
CA GLY A 272 20.17 -27.42 -5.55
C GLY A 272 19.28 -26.67 -6.52
N LEU A 273 19.72 -26.59 -7.78
CA LEU A 273 18.92 -26.05 -8.88
C LEU A 273 18.40 -27.18 -9.76
N ASN A 274 17.20 -26.98 -10.29
CA ASN A 274 16.65 -27.80 -11.37
C ASN A 274 17.13 -27.26 -12.72
N SER A 275 16.93 -28.01 -13.80
CA SER A 275 17.18 -27.53 -15.18
C SER A 275 16.35 -26.29 -15.52
N GLN A 276 15.17 -26.18 -14.92
CA GLN A 276 14.24 -25.05 -14.95
C GLN A 276 13.81 -24.76 -13.51
N ASN A 277 14.03 -23.54 -13.04
CA ASN A 277 13.75 -23.13 -11.67
C ASN A 277 12.52 -22.24 -11.69
N ASN A 278 11.45 -22.70 -11.05
CA ASN A 278 10.18 -22.00 -11.02
C ASN A 278 10.11 -21.12 -9.78
N PHE A 279 9.55 -19.93 -9.98
CA PHE A 279 9.25 -18.95 -8.94
C PHE A 279 7.80 -18.54 -9.12
N ASP A 280 7.01 -18.63 -8.06
CA ASP A 280 5.57 -18.40 -8.11
C ASP A 280 5.17 -17.47 -6.97
N VAL A 281 4.25 -16.53 -7.23
CA VAL A 281 3.75 -15.58 -6.24
C VAL A 281 2.23 -15.51 -6.34
N SER A 282 1.54 -15.71 -5.21
CA SER A 282 0.10 -15.51 -5.10
C SER A 282 -0.15 -14.05 -4.71
N THR A 283 -0.45 -13.20 -5.69
CA THR A 283 -0.66 -11.77 -5.47
C THR A 283 -2.02 -11.47 -4.83
N LEU A 284 -2.09 -10.33 -4.12
CA LEU A 284 -3.33 -9.75 -3.60
C LEU A 284 -3.65 -8.50 -4.41
N GLU A 285 -4.61 -8.59 -5.34
CA GLU A 285 -4.93 -7.48 -6.24
C GLU A 285 -6.17 -6.69 -5.81
N PRO A 286 -6.19 -5.36 -6.06
CA PRO A 286 -7.42 -4.59 -6.07
C PRO A 286 -8.37 -5.04 -7.19
N THR A 287 -9.63 -4.62 -7.13
CA THR A 287 -10.65 -4.89 -8.16
C THR A 287 -11.18 -3.57 -8.74
N PRO A 288 -10.90 -3.24 -10.02
CA PRO A 288 -10.12 -4.01 -10.99
C PRO A 288 -8.62 -4.07 -10.63
N ASN A 289 -7.91 -5.06 -11.18
CA ASN A 289 -6.49 -5.26 -10.89
C ASN A 289 -5.65 -4.08 -11.40
N THR A 290 -5.08 -3.34 -10.45
CA THR A 290 -4.12 -2.25 -10.68
C THR A 290 -2.71 -2.58 -10.19
N LEU A 291 -2.49 -3.79 -9.65
CA LEU A 291 -1.18 -4.26 -9.23
C LEU A 291 -0.33 -4.59 -10.45
N LYS A 292 0.88 -4.04 -10.49
CA LYS A 292 1.88 -4.29 -11.52
C LYS A 292 3.07 -5.00 -10.93
N THR A 293 3.64 -5.93 -11.71
CA THR A 293 4.78 -6.74 -11.29
C THR A 293 5.91 -6.71 -12.31
N TRP A 294 7.15 -6.77 -11.83
CA TRP A 294 8.35 -6.84 -12.68
C TRP A 294 9.35 -7.82 -12.09
N TRP A 295 9.80 -8.76 -12.91
CA TRP A 295 10.85 -9.73 -12.61
C TRP A 295 12.18 -9.24 -13.20
N LEU A 296 13.21 -9.13 -12.36
CA LEU A 296 14.56 -8.75 -12.77
C LEU A 296 15.57 -9.80 -12.34
N LEU A 297 16.41 -10.27 -13.25
CA LEU A 297 17.55 -11.11 -12.94
C LEU A 297 18.83 -10.29 -13.09
N ASN A 298 19.57 -10.11 -11.99
CA ASN A 298 20.79 -9.31 -11.93
C ASN A 298 20.63 -7.87 -12.48
N GLY A 299 19.41 -7.33 -12.40
CA GLY A 299 19.05 -6.01 -12.92
C GLY A 299 18.45 -6.01 -14.32
N ASP A 300 18.42 -7.14 -15.04
CA ASP A 300 17.80 -7.24 -16.36
C ASP A 300 16.36 -7.75 -16.26
N THR A 301 15.40 -7.05 -16.88
CA THR A 301 13.99 -7.43 -16.86
C THR A 301 13.75 -8.73 -17.63
N LEU A 302 13.12 -9.72 -16.98
CA LEU A 302 12.75 -11.00 -17.57
C LEU A 302 11.27 -11.09 -17.94
N ALA A 303 10.39 -10.55 -17.09
CA ALA A 303 8.94 -10.61 -17.28
C ALA A 303 8.24 -9.47 -16.54
N LYS A 304 7.04 -9.12 -16.99
CA LYS A 304 6.18 -8.09 -16.42
C LYS A 304 4.76 -8.63 -16.26
N ASN A 305 4.04 -8.20 -15.22
CA ASN A 305 2.64 -8.55 -14.96
C ASN A 305 2.37 -10.06 -15.03
N ASN A 306 3.30 -10.86 -14.52
CA ASN A 306 3.18 -12.30 -14.40
C ASN A 306 3.48 -12.71 -12.97
N ASN A 307 2.68 -13.64 -12.45
CA ASN A 307 2.78 -14.17 -11.11
C ASN A 307 3.76 -15.35 -11.03
N THR A 308 4.17 -15.87 -12.18
CA THR A 308 5.03 -17.04 -12.29
C THR A 308 6.22 -16.74 -13.21
N LEU A 309 7.37 -17.31 -12.92
CA LEU A 309 8.57 -17.22 -13.74
C LEU A 309 9.35 -18.53 -13.69
N SER A 310 9.76 -19.02 -14.86
CA SER A 310 10.71 -20.14 -14.96
C SER A 310 12.02 -19.64 -15.54
N VAL A 311 13.14 -19.90 -14.86
CA VAL A 311 14.48 -19.50 -15.27
C VAL A 311 15.37 -20.73 -15.45
N ALA A 312 16.04 -20.83 -16.61
CA ALA A 312 16.94 -21.94 -16.86
C ALA A 312 18.20 -21.81 -15.99
N THR A 313 18.78 -22.93 -15.54
CA THR A 313 20.05 -22.89 -14.78
C THR A 313 21.18 -22.21 -15.56
N SER A 314 21.13 -22.29 -16.89
CA SER A 314 22.10 -21.67 -17.79
C SER A 314 22.08 -20.14 -17.78
N ASP A 315 20.96 -19.54 -17.36
CA ASP A 315 20.78 -18.09 -17.38
C ASP A 315 21.39 -17.42 -16.13
N PHE A 316 21.62 -18.21 -15.07
CA PHE A 316 22.34 -17.74 -13.89
C PHE A 316 23.85 -17.68 -14.15
N LEU A 317 24.50 -16.62 -13.67
CA LEU A 317 25.96 -16.51 -13.63
C LEU A 317 26.54 -17.48 -12.58
N ASN A 318 27.81 -17.89 -12.74
CA ASN A 318 28.53 -18.56 -11.65
C ASN A 318 28.72 -17.58 -10.49
N GLY A 319 28.52 -18.06 -9.25
CA GLY A 319 28.51 -17.21 -8.05
C GLY A 319 27.10 -16.76 -7.66
N SER A 320 26.99 -15.57 -7.06
CA SER A 320 25.72 -15.04 -6.57
C SER A 320 24.91 -14.37 -7.68
N ASN A 321 23.61 -14.67 -7.73
CA ASN A 321 22.64 -14.03 -8.60
C ASN A 321 21.49 -13.48 -7.76
N GLU A 322 20.89 -12.39 -8.22
CA GLU A 322 19.70 -11.78 -7.63
C GLU A 322 18.54 -11.90 -8.61
N LEU A 323 17.51 -12.66 -8.25
CA LEU A 323 16.22 -12.59 -8.91
C LEU A 323 15.28 -11.77 -8.04
N LYS A 324 14.70 -10.71 -8.57
CA LYS A 324 13.82 -9.79 -7.82
C LYS A 324 12.48 -9.65 -8.51
N LEU A 325 11.40 -9.95 -7.79
CA LEU A 325 10.06 -9.51 -8.14
C LEU A 325 9.76 -8.19 -7.42
N THR A 326 9.33 -7.17 -8.16
CA THR A 326 8.80 -5.91 -7.59
C THR A 326 7.30 -5.84 -7.84
N LEU A 327 6.52 -5.47 -6.83
CA LEU A 327 5.07 -5.31 -6.88
C LEU A 327 4.69 -3.88 -6.50
N VAL A 328 3.90 -3.21 -7.33
CA VAL A 328 3.46 -1.82 -7.11
C VAL A 328 2.03 -1.65 -7.57
N ASP A 329 1.19 -1.06 -6.72
CA ASP A 329 -0.17 -0.69 -7.11
C ASP A 329 -0.15 0.64 -7.88
N THR A 330 -0.57 0.60 -9.14
CA THR A 330 -0.59 1.75 -10.04
C THR A 330 -2.00 2.31 -10.22
N THR A 331 -2.87 2.17 -9.23
CA THR A 331 -4.24 2.67 -9.31
C THR A 331 -4.31 4.14 -9.73
N ALA A 332 -5.25 4.44 -10.61
CA ALA A 332 -5.52 5.82 -11.06
C ALA A 332 -6.22 6.65 -9.98
N LEU A 333 -6.71 6.03 -8.90
CA LEU A 333 -7.33 6.69 -7.75
C LEU A 333 -6.29 7.39 -6.84
N SER A 334 -5.00 7.18 -7.09
CA SER A 334 -3.90 7.93 -6.48
C SER A 334 -3.04 8.56 -7.57
N ARG A 335 -2.54 9.77 -7.33
CA ARG A 335 -1.61 10.53 -8.18
C ARG A 335 -0.32 10.89 -7.43
N LEU A 336 0.02 10.16 -6.37
CA LEU A 336 1.27 10.41 -5.63
C LEU A 336 2.48 10.11 -6.51
N ASP A 337 3.47 11.02 -6.50
CA ASP A 337 4.72 10.85 -7.24
C ASP A 337 5.64 9.82 -6.59
N VAL A 338 5.42 9.49 -5.32
CA VAL A 338 6.16 8.47 -4.58
C VAL A 338 5.16 7.43 -4.11
N LEU A 339 5.36 6.17 -4.50
CA LEU A 339 4.48 5.04 -4.21
C LEU A 339 5.15 4.07 -3.25
N ASN A 340 4.33 3.41 -2.42
CA ASN A 340 4.75 2.24 -1.68
C ASN A 340 4.91 1.05 -2.64
N ALA A 341 6.08 0.44 -2.60
CA ALA A 341 6.45 -0.73 -3.37
C ALA A 341 6.90 -1.86 -2.45
N GLN A 342 6.75 -3.08 -2.96
CA GLN A 342 7.14 -4.29 -2.26
C GLN A 342 8.02 -5.14 -3.19
N SER A 343 8.95 -5.89 -2.62
CA SER A 343 9.72 -6.86 -3.40
C SER A 343 9.93 -8.16 -2.68
N ILE A 344 9.99 -9.23 -3.46
CA ILE A 344 10.53 -10.53 -3.07
C ILE A 344 11.83 -10.72 -3.86
N THR A 345 12.92 -10.93 -3.15
CA THR A 345 14.25 -11.10 -3.73
C THR A 345 14.78 -12.48 -3.38
N TRP A 346 15.03 -13.30 -4.40
CA TRP A 346 15.73 -14.56 -4.29
C TRP A 346 17.22 -14.35 -4.58
N THR A 347 18.06 -14.77 -3.63
CA THR A 347 19.51 -14.91 -3.83
C THR A 347 19.79 -16.35 -4.26
N ILE A 348 20.32 -16.52 -5.47
CA ILE A 348 20.72 -17.81 -6.02
C ILE A 348 22.24 -17.90 -6.00
N ASP A 349 22.80 -18.65 -5.05
CA ASP A 349 24.24 -18.85 -4.90
C ASP A 349 24.71 -20.13 -5.58
N ARG A 350 25.45 -19.94 -6.67
CA ARG A 350 26.08 -21.00 -7.47
C ARG A 350 27.58 -21.17 -7.17
N SER A 351 28.06 -20.63 -6.05
CA SER A 351 29.44 -20.85 -5.57
C SER A 351 29.57 -22.08 -4.66
N THR A 352 28.45 -22.63 -4.22
CA THR A 352 28.36 -23.80 -3.32
C THR A 352 27.88 -25.05 -4.08
N SER A 353 28.10 -26.22 -3.48
CA SER A 353 27.58 -27.50 -3.98
C SER A 353 26.94 -28.27 -2.83
N PRO A 354 25.61 -28.48 -2.83
CA PRO A 354 24.66 -28.01 -3.85
C PRO A 354 24.55 -26.47 -3.86
N GLU A 355 24.13 -25.90 -4.99
CA GLU A 355 23.73 -24.50 -5.06
C GLU A 355 22.60 -24.20 -4.08
N THR A 356 22.38 -22.94 -3.72
CA THR A 356 21.32 -22.57 -2.78
C THR A 356 20.45 -21.43 -3.29
N VAL A 357 19.18 -21.45 -2.92
CA VAL A 357 18.22 -20.37 -3.12
C VAL A 357 17.69 -19.95 -1.75
N SER A 358 17.71 -18.65 -1.47
CA SER A 358 17.09 -18.07 -0.28
C SER A 358 16.35 -16.80 -0.66
N SER A 359 15.27 -16.47 0.06
CA SER A 359 14.44 -15.31 -0.24
C SER A 359 14.49 -14.26 0.86
N ASN A 360 14.20 -13.01 0.50
CA ASN A 360 14.03 -11.88 1.41
C ASN A 360 12.98 -10.92 0.85
N GLN A 361 12.15 -10.36 1.72
CA GLN A 361 11.09 -9.42 1.37
C GLN A 361 11.41 -8.04 1.91
N LYS A 362 11.08 -7.01 1.12
CA LYS A 362 11.28 -5.61 1.52
C LYS A 362 10.10 -4.74 1.09
N ARG A 363 9.78 -3.75 1.91
CA ARG A 363 8.97 -2.59 1.55
C ARG A 363 9.88 -1.40 1.32
N PHE A 364 9.59 -0.60 0.30
CA PHE A 364 10.38 0.58 -0.05
C PHE A 364 9.52 1.60 -0.80
N LEU A 365 10.02 2.82 -0.94
CA LEU A 365 9.39 3.85 -1.75
C LEU A 365 9.98 3.85 -3.16
N ILE A 366 9.13 3.99 -4.17
CA ILE A 366 9.53 4.13 -5.57
C ILE A 366 8.92 5.40 -6.15
N ILE A 367 9.64 6.09 -7.03
CA ILE A 367 9.09 7.24 -7.73
C ILE A 367 8.17 6.71 -8.84
N ARG A 368 6.94 7.21 -8.93
CA ARG A 368 5.96 6.83 -9.96
C ARG A 368 6.53 7.01 -11.37
N ALA A 369 7.30 8.08 -11.59
CA ALA A 369 8.00 8.30 -12.84
C ALA A 369 9.01 7.19 -13.17
N ASP A 370 9.57 6.49 -12.19
CA ASP A 370 10.48 5.35 -12.39
C ASP A 370 9.72 4.04 -12.71
N LEU A 371 8.41 4.00 -12.50
CA LEU A 371 7.53 2.92 -12.97
C LEU A 371 7.18 3.08 -14.44
N THR A 372 7.43 4.27 -14.98
CA THR A 372 7.16 4.60 -16.37
C THR A 372 8.44 4.86 -17.16
N PRO A 373 8.57 4.28 -18.35
CA PRO A 373 7.76 3.21 -18.94
C PRO A 373 8.53 1.93 -18.75
N ASP A 374 8.14 1.07 -17.81
CA ASP A 374 9.02 0.00 -17.35
C ASP A 374 10.23 0.51 -16.57
N ILE A 375 10.71 -0.37 -15.71
CA ILE A 375 11.79 -0.08 -14.78
C ILE A 375 13.02 0.38 -15.54
N ILE A 376 13.61 1.48 -15.06
CA ILE A 376 14.83 2.10 -15.59
C ILE A 376 16.03 1.14 -15.48
N THR A 377 16.11 0.23 -16.43
CA THR A 377 17.32 -0.45 -16.92
C THR A 377 17.08 -0.68 -18.40
N SER A 378 17.70 0.18 -19.22
CA SER A 378 17.60 0.25 -20.70
C SER A 378 16.21 0.51 -21.28
N ILE A 379 15.85 1.80 -21.37
CA ILE A 379 14.99 2.42 -22.41
C ILE A 379 14.05 1.42 -23.09
N ASP A 380 12.88 1.16 -22.52
CA ASP A 380 11.82 0.40 -23.18
C ASP A 380 11.13 1.32 -24.21
N ASP A 381 11.77 1.43 -25.37
CA ASP A 381 11.12 1.88 -26.60
C ASP A 381 10.26 0.69 -27.09
N PRO A 382 8.94 0.85 -27.33
CA PRO A 382 8.08 -0.20 -27.89
C PRO A 382 8.68 -0.85 -29.15
N PHE A 383 9.53 -0.11 -29.85
CA PHE A 383 10.28 -0.60 -30.99
C PHE A 383 11.35 -1.65 -30.63
N ILE A 384 11.97 -1.59 -29.44
CA ILE A 384 12.94 -2.60 -28.95
C ILE A 384 12.25 -3.95 -28.74
N GLU A 385 11.05 -3.95 -28.15
CA GLU A 385 10.24 -5.17 -28.02
C GLU A 385 9.79 -5.69 -29.39
N GLU A 386 9.35 -4.80 -30.29
CA GLU A 386 8.96 -5.16 -31.67
C GLU A 386 10.10 -5.86 -32.43
N ILE A 387 11.33 -5.36 -32.31
CA ILE A 387 12.49 -5.93 -32.99
C ILE A 387 13.18 -7.03 -32.18
N GLY A 388 12.68 -7.39 -30.99
CA GLY A 388 13.30 -8.42 -30.14
C GLY A 388 14.77 -8.13 -29.81
N PHE A 389 15.12 -6.87 -29.54
CA PHE A 389 16.50 -6.46 -29.31
C PHE A 389 17.08 -7.07 -28.03
N LYS A 390 18.31 -7.58 -28.08
CA LYS A 390 19.07 -8.08 -26.93
C LYS A 390 20.54 -7.67 -27.04
N ALA A 391 21.18 -7.39 -25.91
CA ALA A 391 22.61 -7.14 -25.81
C ALA A 391 23.21 -7.98 -24.67
N TYR A 392 24.09 -8.93 -24.98
CA TYR A 392 24.59 -9.90 -24.00
C TYR A 392 26.05 -10.33 -24.29
N PRO A 393 26.82 -10.75 -23.27
CA PRO A 393 26.51 -10.65 -21.85
C PRO A 393 26.55 -9.18 -21.37
N ASN A 394 25.69 -8.85 -20.41
CA ASN A 394 25.68 -7.56 -19.71
C ASN A 394 25.68 -7.86 -18.20
N PRO A 395 26.78 -7.61 -17.46
CA PRO A 395 28.02 -6.95 -17.88
C PRO A 395 28.86 -7.73 -18.91
N THR A 396 29.51 -7.00 -19.83
CA THR A 396 30.37 -7.56 -20.88
C THR A 396 31.84 -7.62 -20.45
N SER A 397 32.54 -8.73 -20.69
CA SER A 397 33.94 -8.90 -20.30
C SER A 397 34.94 -8.54 -21.40
N ASP A 398 34.72 -8.96 -22.65
CA ASP A 398 35.60 -8.69 -23.81
C ASP A 398 34.81 -8.51 -25.10
N LEU A 399 33.64 -9.13 -25.18
CA LEU A 399 32.76 -9.14 -26.34
C LEU A 399 31.33 -8.88 -25.88
N LEU A 400 30.62 -8.04 -26.64
CA LEU A 400 29.20 -7.83 -26.51
C LEU A 400 28.53 -8.27 -27.82
N THR A 401 27.56 -9.16 -27.72
CA THR A 401 26.71 -9.59 -28.83
C THR A 401 25.40 -8.83 -28.78
N ILE A 402 24.97 -8.32 -29.92
CA ILE A 402 23.72 -7.61 -30.11
C ILE A 402 22.89 -8.34 -31.15
N THR A 403 21.64 -8.63 -30.81
CA THR A 403 20.69 -9.31 -31.70
C THR A 403 19.39 -8.54 -31.81
N PHE A 404 18.78 -8.50 -32.99
CA PHE A 404 17.43 -7.99 -33.22
C PHE A 404 16.90 -8.53 -34.56
N SER A 405 15.61 -8.32 -34.85
CA SER A 405 14.95 -8.77 -36.07
C SER A 405 14.22 -7.60 -36.74
N ASN A 406 14.21 -7.55 -38.06
CA ASN A 406 13.48 -6.53 -38.83
C ASN A 406 12.63 -7.16 -39.95
N THR A 407 11.43 -6.65 -40.17
CA THR A 407 10.46 -7.20 -41.15
C THR A 407 10.60 -6.62 -42.56
N GLN A 408 11.30 -5.49 -42.70
CA GLN A 408 11.55 -4.80 -43.95
C GLN A 408 13.01 -4.39 -44.08
N THR A 409 13.46 -4.01 -45.27
CA THR A 409 14.79 -3.45 -45.48
C THR A 409 14.92 -2.11 -44.75
N VAL A 410 15.95 -1.95 -43.91
CA VAL A 410 16.13 -0.77 -43.06
C VAL A 410 17.54 -0.18 -43.17
N ASN A 411 17.65 1.13 -42.99
CA ASN A 411 18.94 1.77 -42.74
C ASN A 411 19.40 1.43 -41.32
N PHE A 412 20.69 1.19 -41.13
CA PHE A 412 21.25 0.77 -39.86
C PHE A 412 22.56 1.47 -39.56
N ASN A 413 22.71 1.95 -38.33
CA ASN A 413 24.01 2.22 -37.75
C ASN A 413 24.01 1.90 -36.26
N LEU A 414 25.21 1.76 -35.71
CA LEU A 414 25.39 1.49 -34.29
C LEU A 414 26.67 2.18 -33.79
N GLN A 415 26.62 2.71 -32.58
CA GLN A 415 27.79 3.20 -31.87
C GLN A 415 27.71 2.87 -30.38
N LEU A 416 28.86 2.67 -29.77
CA LEU A 416 29.00 2.51 -28.33
C LEU A 416 29.59 3.77 -27.74
N VAL A 417 28.87 4.39 -26.81
CA VAL A 417 29.16 5.73 -26.27
C VAL A 417 29.41 5.64 -24.77
N GLY A 418 30.48 6.28 -24.29
CA GLY A 418 30.78 6.42 -22.86
C GLY A 418 29.90 7.47 -22.20
N MET A 419 29.85 7.50 -20.87
CA MET A 419 29.12 8.53 -20.12
C MET A 419 29.69 9.96 -20.28
N ASP A 420 30.90 10.07 -20.83
CA ASP A 420 31.51 11.35 -21.24
C ASP A 420 31.03 11.82 -22.63
N GLY A 421 30.16 11.05 -23.29
CA GLY A 421 29.63 11.33 -24.63
C GLY A 421 30.57 10.93 -25.77
N GLN A 422 31.74 10.32 -25.49
CA GLN A 422 32.65 9.87 -26.54
C GLN A 422 32.24 8.52 -27.12
N ALA A 423 32.25 8.42 -28.45
CA ALA A 423 32.04 7.14 -29.14
C ALA A 423 33.33 6.30 -29.11
N HIS A 424 33.25 5.09 -28.57
CA HIS A 424 34.38 4.16 -28.44
C HIS A 424 34.40 3.07 -29.51
N GLN A 425 33.24 2.69 -30.04
CA GLN A 425 33.11 1.74 -31.15
C GLN A 425 32.00 2.22 -32.09
N LYS A 426 32.15 1.97 -33.40
CA LYS A 426 31.14 2.34 -34.40
C LYS A 426 31.02 1.31 -35.50
N VAL A 427 29.78 0.92 -35.78
CA VAL A 427 29.37 0.23 -37.00
C VAL A 427 28.91 1.30 -37.99
N PRO A 428 29.55 1.42 -39.17
CA PRO A 428 29.16 2.39 -40.19
C PRO A 428 27.75 2.16 -40.73
N ASP A 429 27.16 3.23 -41.27
CA ASP A 429 25.86 3.23 -41.94
C ASP A 429 25.81 2.14 -43.02
N ARG A 430 24.77 1.30 -42.98
CA ARG A 430 24.53 0.21 -43.92
C ARG A 430 23.04 -0.05 -44.10
N ILE A 431 22.69 -0.79 -45.14
CA ILE A 431 21.32 -1.23 -45.39
C ILE A 431 21.21 -2.71 -44.98
N LEU A 432 20.26 -3.05 -44.11
CA LEU A 432 20.00 -4.41 -43.65
C LEU A 432 18.75 -5.00 -44.33
N PRO A 433 18.80 -6.24 -44.85
CA PRO A 433 17.62 -6.93 -45.36
C PRO A 433 16.70 -7.39 -44.22
N PRO A 434 15.44 -7.76 -44.50
CA PRO A 434 14.56 -8.41 -43.51
C PRO A 434 15.17 -9.68 -42.93
N GLY A 435 14.94 -9.95 -41.64
CA GLY A 435 15.40 -11.14 -40.92
C GLY A 435 16.13 -10.82 -39.62
N ASP A 436 16.69 -11.85 -39.00
CA ASP A 436 17.47 -11.75 -37.77
C ASP A 436 18.87 -11.20 -38.05
N GLN A 437 19.31 -10.28 -37.20
CA GLN A 437 20.59 -9.59 -37.29
C GLN A 437 21.41 -9.90 -36.04
N VAL A 438 22.71 -10.10 -36.23
CA VAL A 438 23.67 -10.35 -35.16
C VAL A 438 24.90 -9.46 -35.38
N PHE A 439 25.30 -8.73 -34.33
CA PHE A 439 26.48 -7.89 -34.32
C PHE A 439 27.34 -8.20 -33.10
N GLU A 440 28.66 -8.27 -33.30
CA GLU A 440 29.61 -8.44 -32.22
C GLU A 440 30.47 -7.19 -32.09
N ILE A 441 30.58 -6.69 -30.86
CA ILE A 441 31.36 -5.50 -30.52
C ILE A 441 32.46 -5.90 -29.56
N ASN A 442 33.71 -5.62 -29.94
CA ASN A 442 34.85 -5.82 -29.05
C ASN A 442 34.87 -4.72 -27.97
N THR A 443 34.68 -5.13 -26.72
CA THR A 443 34.68 -4.25 -25.55
C THR A 443 35.95 -4.38 -24.72
N ALA A 444 36.91 -5.25 -25.06
CA ALA A 444 38.10 -5.57 -24.25
C ALA A 444 38.93 -4.34 -23.85
N GLN A 445 38.97 -3.31 -24.70
CA GLN A 445 39.73 -2.08 -24.46
C GLN A 445 38.97 -1.02 -23.64
N LEU A 446 37.70 -1.26 -23.32
CA LEU A 446 36.90 -0.34 -22.51
C LEU A 446 37.30 -0.44 -21.04
N LYS A 447 37.29 0.71 -20.36
CA LYS A 447 37.48 0.76 -18.91
C LYS A 447 36.21 0.26 -18.22
N LYS A 448 36.33 -0.22 -16.97
CA LYS A 448 35.15 -0.57 -16.17
C LYS A 448 34.25 0.64 -16.01
N GLY A 449 32.95 0.47 -16.23
CA GLY A 449 32.00 1.58 -16.20
C GLY A 449 30.71 1.32 -16.98
N ILE A 450 29.88 2.37 -17.05
CA ILE A 450 28.62 2.36 -17.80
C ILE A 450 28.88 2.87 -19.22
N TYR A 451 28.32 2.18 -20.21
CA TYR A 451 28.30 2.59 -21.61
C TYR A 451 26.88 2.50 -22.18
N LEU A 452 26.63 3.22 -23.26
CA LEU A 452 25.37 3.21 -24.01
C LEU A 452 25.60 2.69 -25.41
N VAL A 453 24.91 1.61 -25.79
CA VAL A 453 24.73 1.24 -27.20
C VAL A 453 23.68 2.18 -27.76
N GLN A 454 24.01 2.91 -28.83
CA GLN A 454 23.07 3.73 -29.60
C GLN A 454 22.98 3.16 -31.01
N MET A 455 21.80 2.81 -31.45
CA MET A 455 21.56 2.09 -32.69
C MET A 455 20.41 2.73 -33.45
N VAL A 456 20.62 3.11 -34.71
CA VAL A 456 19.54 3.58 -35.58
C VAL A 456 19.08 2.40 -36.43
N VAL A 457 17.77 2.12 -36.44
CA VAL A 457 17.15 1.10 -37.30
C VAL A 457 15.96 1.76 -38.01
N GLY A 458 16.07 1.93 -39.33
CA GLY A 458 15.12 2.71 -40.12
C GLY A 458 15.21 4.20 -39.75
N ASP A 459 14.13 4.73 -39.19
CA ASP A 459 13.98 6.09 -38.67
C ASP A 459 13.98 6.16 -37.13
N ARG A 460 14.19 5.02 -36.45
CA ARG A 460 14.13 4.89 -35.00
C ARG A 460 15.51 4.80 -34.37
N LEU A 461 15.67 5.43 -33.21
CA LEU A 461 16.88 5.35 -32.38
C LEU A 461 16.62 4.48 -31.16
N VAL A 462 17.34 3.36 -31.08
CA VAL A 462 17.41 2.48 -29.92
C VAL A 462 18.62 2.87 -29.08
N VAL A 463 18.44 2.99 -27.76
CA VAL A 463 19.56 3.21 -26.84
C VAL A 463 19.49 2.17 -25.73
N HIS A 464 20.59 1.49 -25.43
CA HIS A 464 20.62 0.41 -24.43
C HIS A 464 21.84 0.54 -23.52
N LYS A 465 21.64 0.39 -22.21
CA LYS A 465 22.72 0.50 -21.22
C LYS A 465 23.49 -0.81 -21.13
N ILE A 466 24.81 -0.74 -21.20
CA ILE A 466 25.70 -1.88 -20.91
C ILE A 466 26.68 -1.54 -19.79
N LEU A 467 27.09 -2.57 -19.06
CA LEU A 467 28.10 -2.52 -18.00
C LEU A 467 29.38 -3.21 -18.46
N LYS A 468 30.52 -2.60 -18.19
CA LYS A 468 31.87 -3.12 -18.46
C LYS A 468 32.66 -3.33 -17.17
#